data_AF-A0A7D5CDD8-F1
#
_entry.id   AF-A0A7D5CDD8-F1
#
_cell.length_a   1.000
_cell.length_b   1.000
_cell.length_c   1.000
_cell.angle_alpha   90.00
_cell.angle_beta   90.00
_cell.angle_gamma   90.00
#
_symmetry.space_group_name_H-M   'P 1'
#
loop_
_entity.id
_entity.type
_entity.pdbx_description
1 polymer ?
#
loop_
_entity_poly.entity_id
_entity_poly.type
_entity_poly.pdbx_seq_one_letter_code
_entity_poly.pdbx_strand_id
1 'polypeptide(L)'
;MTDQGMENLSFLSGANRYNTERRMLLRGYFDSILQSGAIFDEEVTHESIQNYWENEGLSSDQPENVFNQFILMYPDDPDVQHYQLYLNVRYADISDEIRNKIGYSAIDLISMEAFIYNLITERANDLDIGSTFHTFEDKKEFVNSTEYEVPSEAFQNKWLACIEFSRSELISAFLSKTEDQPFAQKFSISDRIDVANSMINFLSVRYDRDEKYSRYQFLSTPLFEVEGKEDRILVPFPSLLVSTTQMRIEELFQQHEEIRTVEDRRKGDIVEELTLEAFAEFDSRNLIQSFKYNDPHPRETDGLLFFEDSFWCIEIKSHPIFRKIPNDLQTAKTRFKEKTKEAIAQGENTLNFLREHDHNLPYNLAGMKSPRDKESGTIVVLDGLLPTLFSQNKRMDRIFDMSELYESVAEEDRVLLITLFDLFELANQTEELDRFEDYLLWRTNYGYDMPVFSFNERDYWAMFFDNYDSDAHLREAIDEAAENDSLITYISSRFNDKPHLPDEGL
;
A
#
# COMPACT_ATOMS: atom_id res chain seq x y z
N MET A 1 13.04 6.32 28.45
CA MET A 1 12.68 4.90 28.23
C MET A 1 13.25 4.07 29.37
N THR A 2 12.44 3.19 29.98
CA THR A 2 12.88 2.28 31.04
C THR A 2 13.76 1.15 30.47
N ASP A 3 14.56 0.49 31.31
CA ASP A 3 15.32 -0.70 30.90
C ASP A 3 14.37 -1.79 30.36
N GLN A 4 13.24 -2.00 31.03
CA GLN A 4 12.17 -2.89 30.57
C GLN A 4 11.62 -2.49 29.19
N GLY A 5 11.38 -1.20 28.96
CA GLY A 5 10.92 -0.70 27.66
C GLY A 5 11.92 -0.94 26.53
N MET A 6 13.21 -0.83 26.83
CA MET A 6 14.28 -1.18 25.88
C MET A 6 14.31 -2.68 25.57
N GLU A 7 14.17 -3.53 26.59
CA GLU A 7 14.12 -4.99 26.43
C GLU A 7 12.90 -5.41 25.60
N ASN A 8 11.71 -4.90 25.93
CA ASN A 8 10.48 -5.17 25.21
C ASN A 8 10.54 -4.72 23.75
N LEU A 9 11.09 -3.53 23.50
CA LEU A 9 11.24 -2.99 22.15
C LEU A 9 12.26 -3.79 21.34
N SER A 10 13.37 -4.21 21.95
CA SER A 10 14.35 -5.11 21.32
C SER A 10 13.72 -6.46 20.96
N PHE A 11 12.94 -7.04 21.87
CA PHE A 11 12.23 -8.29 21.65
C PHE A 11 11.22 -8.18 20.50
N LEU A 12 10.31 -7.20 20.57
CA LEU A 12 9.25 -7.03 19.56
C LEU A 12 9.80 -6.66 18.19
N SER A 13 10.82 -5.79 18.15
CA SER A 13 11.51 -5.43 16.91
C SER A 13 12.22 -6.65 16.31
N GLY A 14 12.93 -7.44 17.11
CA GLY A 14 13.57 -8.68 16.67
C GLY A 14 12.56 -9.72 16.19
N ALA A 15 11.46 -9.91 16.93
CA ALA A 15 10.39 -10.83 16.56
C ALA A 15 9.74 -10.41 15.24
N ASN A 16 9.50 -9.10 15.06
CA ASN A 16 8.95 -8.54 13.82
C ASN A 16 9.89 -8.78 12.64
N ARG A 17 11.19 -8.51 12.81
CA ARG A 17 12.18 -8.74 11.76
C ARG A 17 12.30 -10.21 11.39
N TYR A 18 12.33 -11.08 12.39
CA TYR A 18 12.51 -12.52 12.20
C TYR A 18 11.27 -13.17 11.57
N ASN A 19 10.07 -12.73 11.94
CA ASN A 19 8.82 -13.28 11.43
C ASN A 19 8.21 -12.37 10.38
N THR A 20 8.79 -12.37 9.17
CA THR A 20 8.37 -11.49 8.07
C THR A 20 6.88 -11.62 7.75
N GLU A 21 6.35 -12.84 7.87
CA GLU A 21 4.96 -13.20 7.58
C GLU A 21 3.98 -12.94 8.75
N ARG A 22 4.47 -12.47 9.92
CA ARG A 22 3.68 -12.08 11.10
C ARG A 22 3.92 -10.64 11.55
N ARG A 23 4.68 -9.85 10.79
CA ARG A 23 5.04 -8.46 11.13
C ARG A 23 3.84 -7.60 11.52
N MET A 24 2.71 -7.81 10.85
CA MET A 24 1.49 -7.01 11.06
C MET A 24 0.87 -7.29 12.41
N LEU A 25 0.70 -8.58 12.74
CA LEU A 25 0.14 -9.01 14.01
C LEU A 25 1.03 -8.59 15.19
N LEU A 26 2.36 -8.66 15.00
CA LEU A 26 3.34 -8.20 15.97
C LEU A 26 3.29 -6.67 16.18
N ARG A 27 3.06 -5.90 15.11
CA ARG A 27 2.86 -4.44 15.22
C ARG A 27 1.52 -4.06 15.81
N GLY A 28 0.46 -4.83 15.56
CA GLY A 28 -0.84 -4.66 16.21
C GLY A 28 -0.73 -4.84 17.72
N TYR A 29 -0.01 -5.88 18.16
CA TYR A 29 0.32 -6.05 19.58
C TYR A 29 1.14 -4.89 20.13
N PHE A 30 2.21 -4.49 19.42
CA PHE A 30 3.05 -3.35 19.80
C PHE A 30 2.22 -2.07 19.98
N ASP A 31 1.32 -1.76 19.04
CA ASP A 31 0.40 -0.61 19.12
C ASP A 31 -0.46 -0.64 20.39
N SER A 32 -1.03 -1.80 20.69
CA SER A 32 -1.90 -2.01 21.85
C SER A 32 -1.16 -1.74 23.17
N ILE A 33 0.03 -2.32 23.33
CA ILE A 33 0.82 -2.15 24.56
C ILE A 33 1.49 -0.78 24.66
N LEU A 34 1.72 -0.11 23.52
CA LEU A 34 2.22 1.25 23.47
C LEU A 34 1.15 2.22 23.99
N GLN A 35 -0.09 2.08 23.54
CA GLN A 35 -1.22 2.91 23.99
C GLN A 35 -1.56 2.74 25.46
N SER A 36 -1.44 1.51 25.98
CA SER A 36 -1.70 1.21 27.39
C SER A 36 -0.54 1.62 28.31
N GLY A 37 0.64 1.90 27.73
CA GLY A 37 1.89 2.11 28.47
C GLY A 37 2.52 0.81 29.00
N ALA A 38 1.91 -0.35 28.77
CA ALA A 38 2.41 -1.65 29.23
C ALA A 38 3.80 -1.96 28.67
N ILE A 39 4.16 -1.42 27.50
CA ILE A 39 5.51 -1.55 26.93
C ILE A 39 6.62 -1.11 27.89
N PHE A 40 6.36 -0.21 28.84
CA PHE A 40 7.39 0.30 29.77
C PHE A 40 7.46 -0.43 31.10
N ASP A 41 6.40 -1.15 31.47
CA ASP A 41 6.17 -1.64 32.84
C ASP A 41 6.00 -3.16 32.92
N GLU A 42 5.55 -3.81 31.84
CA GLU A 42 5.22 -5.23 31.81
C GLU A 42 6.18 -5.98 30.90
N GLU A 43 6.65 -7.15 31.33
CA GLU A 43 7.49 -8.01 30.48
C GLU A 43 6.66 -8.53 29.30
N VAL A 44 7.14 -8.27 28.09
CA VAL A 44 6.55 -8.85 26.88
C VAL A 44 7.10 -10.26 26.69
N THR A 45 6.20 -11.24 26.63
CA THR A 45 6.53 -12.65 26.47
C THR A 45 5.88 -13.23 25.22
N HIS A 46 6.33 -14.40 24.79
CA HIS A 46 5.66 -15.16 23.73
C HIS A 46 4.17 -15.37 24.05
N GLU A 47 3.87 -15.80 25.28
CA GLU A 47 2.51 -16.07 25.74
C GLU A 47 1.63 -14.80 25.76
N SER A 48 2.18 -13.63 26.09
CA SER A 48 1.40 -12.38 26.10
C SER A 48 0.96 -11.95 24.69
N ILE A 49 1.78 -12.21 23.67
CA ILE A 49 1.44 -11.93 22.26
C ILE A 49 0.37 -12.93 21.77
N GLN A 50 0.56 -14.22 22.03
CA GLN A 50 -0.41 -15.24 21.62
C GLN A 50 -1.78 -15.01 22.27
N ASN A 51 -1.80 -14.74 23.58
CA ASN A 51 -3.04 -14.41 24.30
C ASN A 51 -3.72 -13.18 23.71
N TYR A 52 -2.98 -12.16 23.28
CA TYR A 52 -3.56 -11.00 22.60
C TYR A 52 -4.23 -11.42 21.28
N TRP A 53 -3.56 -12.22 20.45
CA TRP A 53 -4.12 -12.68 19.18
C TRP A 53 -5.36 -13.55 19.36
N GLU A 54 -5.36 -14.47 20.33
CA GLU A 54 -6.52 -15.28 20.66
C GLU A 54 -7.71 -14.43 21.13
N ASN A 55 -7.46 -13.44 22.01
CA ASN A 55 -8.51 -12.58 22.56
C ASN A 55 -9.09 -11.58 21.55
N GLU A 56 -8.29 -11.13 20.57
CA GLU A 56 -8.77 -10.34 19.43
C GLU A 56 -9.53 -11.18 18.39
N GLY A 57 -9.76 -12.47 18.69
CA GLY A 57 -10.48 -13.37 17.82
C GLY A 57 -9.71 -13.67 16.53
N LEU A 58 -8.38 -13.57 16.53
CA LEU A 58 -7.51 -13.96 15.42
C LEU A 58 -7.25 -15.47 15.39
N SER A 59 -8.02 -16.26 16.12
CA SER A 59 -8.00 -17.73 16.03
C SER A 59 -8.50 -18.19 14.65
N SER A 60 -8.09 -19.39 14.22
CA SER A 60 -8.55 -20.03 12.98
C SER A 60 -10.07 -20.10 12.81
N ASP A 61 -10.82 -19.98 13.91
CA ASP A 61 -12.27 -20.11 13.95
C ASP A 61 -13.00 -18.79 13.64
N GLN A 62 -12.27 -17.67 13.52
CA GLN A 62 -12.81 -16.33 13.20
C GLN A 62 -11.91 -15.55 12.22
N PRO A 63 -11.70 -16.07 10.99
CA PRO A 63 -10.80 -15.46 9.99
C PRO A 63 -11.18 -14.01 9.64
N GLU A 64 -12.46 -13.64 9.81
CA GLU A 64 -12.99 -12.29 9.61
C GLU A 64 -12.28 -11.19 10.44
N ASN A 65 -11.73 -11.54 11.61
CA ASN A 65 -11.02 -10.59 12.48
C ASN A 65 -9.61 -10.30 12.01
N VAL A 66 -8.95 -11.27 11.34
CA VAL A 66 -7.66 -11.04 10.71
C VAL A 66 -7.85 -9.96 9.65
N PHE A 67 -8.90 -10.08 8.81
CA PHE A 67 -9.33 -9.15 7.75
C PHE A 67 -9.66 -7.72 8.20
N ASN A 68 -10.05 -7.50 9.46
CA ASN A 68 -10.19 -6.15 10.00
C ASN A 68 -8.83 -5.46 10.25
N GLN A 69 -7.77 -6.24 10.53
CA GLN A 69 -6.39 -5.73 10.57
C GLN A 69 -5.83 -5.55 9.15
N PHE A 70 -6.37 -6.25 8.13
CA PHE A 70 -5.94 -6.14 6.73
C PHE A 70 -6.11 -4.71 6.14
N ILE A 71 -6.99 -3.89 6.69
CA ILE A 71 -7.24 -2.50 6.23
C ILE A 71 -6.20 -1.53 6.79
N LEU A 72 -5.46 -1.95 7.82
CA LEU A 72 -4.32 -1.22 8.40
C LEU A 72 -2.99 -1.70 7.82
N MET A 73 -3.06 -2.57 6.80
CA MET A 73 -1.89 -2.99 6.05
C MET A 73 -1.51 -1.95 5.03
N TYR A 74 -0.61 -1.07 5.45
CA TYR A 74 0.36 -0.57 4.51
C TYR A 74 1.11 -1.79 3.97
N PRO A 75 1.25 -1.97 2.64
CA PRO A 75 1.98 -3.10 2.09
C PRO A 75 3.36 -3.05 2.70
N ASP A 76 3.73 -4.15 3.32
CA ASP A 76 4.88 -4.19 4.24
C ASP A 76 6.20 -4.51 3.56
N ASP A 77 6.15 -4.77 2.26
CA ASP A 77 7.29 -5.01 1.39
C ASP A 77 6.98 -4.57 -0.05
N PRO A 78 6.56 -3.31 -0.32
CA PRO A 78 6.70 -2.80 -1.67
C PRO A 78 8.20 -2.80 -1.99
N ASP A 79 8.55 -3.12 -3.25
CA ASP A 79 9.93 -2.91 -3.68
C ASP A 79 10.31 -1.46 -3.39
N VAL A 80 11.37 -1.31 -2.59
CA VAL A 80 11.76 -0.03 -2.02
C VAL A 80 12.11 0.97 -3.12
N GLN A 81 12.74 0.50 -4.20
CA GLN A 81 13.16 1.35 -5.30
C GLN A 81 11.97 1.81 -6.11
N HIS A 82 11.05 0.90 -6.41
CA HIS A 82 9.82 1.20 -7.14
C HIS A 82 8.91 2.15 -6.37
N TYR A 83 8.70 1.91 -5.07
CA TYR A 83 7.87 2.79 -4.26
C TYR A 83 8.48 4.18 -4.11
N GLN A 84 9.80 4.27 -3.90
CA GLN A 84 10.50 5.56 -3.89
C GLN A 84 10.41 6.28 -5.22
N LEU A 85 10.55 5.57 -6.35
CA LEU A 85 10.38 6.14 -7.67
C LEU A 85 8.97 6.72 -7.84
N TYR A 86 7.94 5.96 -7.49
CA TYR A 86 6.56 6.41 -7.47
C TYR A 86 6.38 7.68 -6.62
N LEU A 87 6.85 7.69 -5.37
CA LEU A 87 6.71 8.84 -4.48
C LEU A 87 7.45 10.08 -4.99
N ASN A 88 8.66 9.89 -5.55
CA ASN A 88 9.43 10.97 -6.13
C ASN A 88 8.69 11.61 -7.30
N VAL A 89 8.16 10.80 -8.21
CA VAL A 89 7.38 11.28 -9.35
C VAL A 89 6.10 11.98 -8.88
N ARG A 90 5.38 11.36 -7.93
CA ARG A 90 4.11 11.86 -7.40
C ARG A 90 4.22 13.21 -6.67
N TYR A 91 5.33 13.47 -5.98
CA TYR A 91 5.48 14.65 -5.11
C TYR A 91 6.59 15.63 -5.57
N ALA A 92 7.16 15.43 -6.75
CA ALA A 92 8.22 16.30 -7.27
C ALA A 92 7.76 17.75 -7.47
N ASP A 93 6.54 17.97 -7.94
CA ASP A 93 6.01 19.26 -8.37
C ASP A 93 5.71 20.24 -7.22
N ILE A 94 5.46 19.71 -6.02
CA ILE A 94 5.20 20.48 -4.79
C ILE A 94 6.40 20.55 -3.85
N SER A 95 7.52 19.94 -4.24
CA SER A 95 8.71 19.81 -3.38
C SER A 95 9.29 21.16 -2.95
N ASP A 96 9.26 22.18 -3.82
CA ASP A 96 9.75 23.52 -3.50
C ASP A 96 8.83 24.26 -2.52
N GLU A 97 7.50 24.15 -2.68
CA GLU A 97 6.54 24.73 -1.75
C GLU A 97 6.65 24.12 -0.35
N ILE A 98 6.83 22.80 -0.27
CA ILE A 98 7.09 22.11 1.00
C ILE A 98 8.39 22.66 1.61
N ARG A 99 9.49 22.67 0.85
CA ARG A 99 10.80 23.16 1.31
C ARG A 99 10.74 24.57 1.86
N ASN A 100 10.06 25.48 1.16
CA ASN A 100 9.92 26.88 1.59
C ASN A 100 9.15 27.03 2.90
N LYS A 101 8.26 26.07 3.23
CA LYS A 101 7.42 26.13 4.43
C LYS A 101 8.04 25.41 5.63
N ILE A 102 8.59 24.21 5.44
CA ILE A 102 9.03 23.34 6.53
C ILE A 102 10.56 23.17 6.61
N GLY A 103 11.29 23.72 5.64
CA GLY A 103 12.76 23.69 5.58
C GLY A 103 13.34 22.55 4.74
N TYR A 104 12.56 21.53 4.40
CA TYR A 104 12.96 20.40 3.55
C TYR A 104 11.82 19.99 2.61
N SER A 105 12.13 19.33 1.50
CA SER A 105 11.15 18.87 0.50
C SER A 105 10.66 17.45 0.75
N ALA A 106 9.58 17.03 0.07
CA ALA A 106 9.15 15.62 0.07
C ALA A 106 10.26 14.68 -0.42
N ILE A 107 11.00 15.06 -1.48
CA ILE A 107 12.13 14.27 -2.00
C ILE A 107 13.24 14.11 -0.95
N ASP A 108 13.53 15.15 -0.16
CA ASP A 108 14.53 15.05 0.91
C ASP A 108 14.08 14.05 1.99
N LEU A 109 12.79 14.06 2.34
CA LEU A 109 12.22 13.13 3.32
C LEU A 109 12.25 11.69 2.81
N ILE A 110 11.78 11.44 1.58
CA ILE A 110 11.83 10.13 0.91
C ILE A 110 13.27 9.61 0.92
N SER A 111 14.23 10.47 0.57
CA SER A 111 15.65 10.11 0.56
C SER A 111 16.19 9.80 1.96
N MET A 112 15.85 10.61 2.97
CA MET A 112 16.29 10.38 4.36
C MET A 112 15.81 9.02 4.87
N GLU A 113 14.52 8.73 4.70
CA GLU A 113 13.94 7.46 5.14
C GLU A 113 14.56 6.26 4.41
N ALA A 114 14.77 6.38 3.10
CA ALA A 114 15.49 5.40 2.28
C ALA A 114 16.90 5.13 2.82
N PHE A 115 17.65 6.17 3.18
CA PHE A 115 19.01 6.03 3.68
C PHE A 115 19.04 5.32 5.02
N ILE A 116 18.15 5.67 5.95
CA ILE A 116 18.07 5.01 7.25
C ILE A 116 17.73 3.53 7.06
N TYR A 117 16.76 3.21 6.21
CA TYR A 117 16.41 1.81 5.88
C TYR A 117 17.61 1.03 5.30
N ASN A 118 18.33 1.62 4.34
CA ASN A 118 19.49 1.01 3.72
C ASN A 118 20.64 0.78 4.70
N LEU A 119 20.92 1.73 5.61
CA LEU A 119 21.93 1.56 6.66
C LEU A 119 21.63 0.36 7.56
N ILE A 120 20.36 0.20 7.95
CA ILE A 120 19.94 -0.92 8.79
C ILE A 120 20.12 -2.24 8.04
N THR A 121 19.75 -2.27 6.76
CA THR A 121 19.87 -3.45 5.90
C THR A 121 21.34 -3.82 5.66
N GLU A 122 22.21 -2.84 5.39
CA GLU A 122 23.66 -3.02 5.27
C GLU A 122 24.25 -3.59 6.56
N ARG A 123 23.92 -3.01 7.73
CA ARG A 123 24.36 -3.52 9.04
C ARG A 123 23.86 -4.95 9.32
N ALA A 124 22.62 -5.26 8.93
CA ALA A 124 22.08 -6.60 9.10
C ALA A 124 22.83 -7.63 8.26
N ASN A 125 23.22 -7.28 7.04
CA ASN A 125 24.08 -8.10 6.20
C ASN A 125 25.47 -8.27 6.82
N ASP A 126 26.09 -7.18 7.31
CA ASP A 126 27.41 -7.23 7.95
C ASP A 126 27.45 -8.07 9.24
N LEU A 127 26.31 -8.22 9.92
CA LEU A 127 26.16 -9.05 11.12
C LEU A 127 25.63 -10.47 10.82
N ASP A 128 25.55 -10.86 9.54
CA ASP A 128 25.05 -12.16 9.07
C ASP A 128 23.61 -12.46 9.51
N ILE A 129 22.77 -11.43 9.67
CA ILE A 129 21.34 -11.58 10.01
C ILE A 129 20.40 -11.01 8.93
N GLY A 130 20.95 -10.42 7.87
CA GLY A 130 20.17 -9.83 6.76
C GLY A 130 19.29 -10.82 6.01
N SER A 131 19.68 -12.09 5.94
CA SER A 131 18.88 -13.18 5.37
C SER A 131 18.40 -14.19 6.41
N THR A 132 18.54 -13.88 7.70
CA THR A 132 18.08 -14.75 8.79
C THR A 132 16.66 -14.35 9.17
N PHE A 133 15.70 -15.13 8.72
CA PHE A 133 14.30 -14.97 9.05
C PHE A 133 13.62 -16.34 9.09
N HIS A 134 12.51 -16.39 9.81
CA HIS A 134 11.60 -17.50 9.81
C HIS A 134 10.67 -17.42 8.61
N THR A 135 10.53 -18.54 7.93
CA THR A 135 9.63 -18.75 6.81
C THR A 135 8.71 -19.91 7.15
N PHE A 136 7.42 -19.80 6.88
CA PHE A 136 6.52 -20.92 7.15
C PHE A 136 6.92 -22.18 6.39
N GLU A 137 6.91 -23.31 7.08
CA GLU A 137 7.28 -24.60 6.52
C GLU A 137 6.08 -25.31 5.87
N ASP A 138 4.85 -24.97 6.29
CA ASP A 138 3.63 -25.57 5.75
C ASP A 138 2.38 -24.66 5.82
N LYS A 139 1.30 -25.10 5.14
CA LYS A 139 0.01 -24.40 5.10
C LYS A 139 -0.63 -24.28 6.50
N LYS A 140 -0.42 -25.25 7.40
CA LYS A 140 -1.02 -25.20 8.74
C LYS A 140 -0.42 -24.06 9.55
N GLU A 141 0.87 -23.85 9.41
CA GLU A 141 1.57 -22.74 10.01
C GLU A 141 1.10 -21.40 9.41
N PHE A 142 0.99 -21.31 8.09
CA PHE A 142 0.49 -20.12 7.40
C PHE A 142 -0.89 -19.69 7.90
N VAL A 143 -1.86 -20.63 7.99
CA VAL A 143 -3.23 -20.34 8.46
C VAL A 143 -3.34 -20.18 9.97
N ASN A 144 -2.33 -20.59 10.74
CA ASN A 144 -2.31 -20.42 12.19
C ASN A 144 -1.85 -19.00 12.57
N SER A 145 -2.79 -18.05 12.61
CA SER A 145 -2.52 -16.65 13.00
C SER A 145 -2.23 -16.45 14.48
N THR A 146 -2.26 -17.49 15.33
CA THR A 146 -1.98 -17.37 16.77
C THR A 146 -0.54 -17.77 17.15
N GLU A 147 0.30 -18.10 16.18
CA GLU A 147 1.70 -18.53 16.42
C GLU A 147 2.71 -17.69 15.62
N TYR A 148 3.90 -17.53 16.22
CA TYR A 148 5.09 -16.96 15.61
C TYR A 148 6.35 -17.57 16.24
N GLU A 149 7.47 -17.53 15.54
CA GLU A 149 8.73 -18.08 16.03
C GLU A 149 9.51 -17.07 16.85
N VAL A 150 9.96 -17.45 18.05
CA VAL A 150 10.70 -16.55 18.93
C VAL A 150 12.17 -16.47 18.49
N PRO A 151 12.69 -15.28 18.12
CA PRO A 151 14.09 -15.16 17.73
C PRO A 151 15.02 -15.43 18.91
N SER A 152 16.18 -16.07 18.64
CA SER A 152 17.20 -16.26 19.66
C SER A 152 17.73 -14.95 20.26
N GLU A 153 18.19 -14.97 21.51
CA GLU A 153 18.80 -13.81 22.17
C GLU A 153 20.00 -13.26 21.36
N ALA A 154 20.77 -14.14 20.71
CA ALA A 154 21.87 -13.75 19.84
C ALA A 154 21.39 -12.95 18.61
N PHE A 155 20.27 -13.36 18.00
CA PHE A 155 19.66 -12.61 16.90
C PHE A 155 19.16 -11.25 17.38
N GLN A 156 18.44 -11.21 18.51
CA GLN A 156 17.90 -9.97 19.09
C GLN A 156 19.01 -8.94 19.39
N ASN A 157 20.13 -9.38 19.99
CA ASN A 157 21.26 -8.51 20.29
C ASN A 157 21.93 -7.94 19.01
N LYS A 158 22.10 -8.78 17.97
CA LYS A 158 22.62 -8.31 16.68
C LYS A 158 21.65 -7.33 16.02
N TRP A 159 20.35 -7.63 16.04
CA TRP A 159 19.32 -6.78 15.45
C TRP A 159 19.23 -5.42 16.14
N LEU A 160 19.30 -5.39 17.48
CA LEU A 160 19.36 -4.13 18.23
C LEU A 160 20.52 -3.24 17.79
N ALA A 161 21.70 -3.82 17.54
CA ALA A 161 22.85 -3.09 17.02
C ALA A 161 22.64 -2.56 15.59
N CYS A 162 21.78 -3.19 14.78
CA CYS A 162 21.43 -2.69 13.45
C CYS A 162 20.56 -1.43 13.52
N ILE A 163 19.56 -1.42 14.41
CA ILE A 163 18.50 -0.40 14.49
C ILE A 163 18.83 0.78 15.41
N GLU A 164 19.95 0.71 16.13
CA GLU A 164 20.41 1.75 17.04
C GLU A 164 21.40 2.71 16.37
N PHE A 165 21.10 4.00 16.41
CA PHE A 165 21.91 5.05 15.82
C PHE A 165 22.18 6.17 16.81
N SER A 166 23.29 6.87 16.59
CA SER A 166 23.41 8.25 17.08
C SER A 166 22.80 9.22 16.08
N ARG A 167 22.24 10.34 16.55
CA ARG A 167 21.80 11.43 15.67
C ARG A 167 22.91 11.92 14.74
N SER A 168 24.14 12.04 15.27
CA SER A 168 25.32 12.44 14.49
C SER A 168 25.62 11.47 13.33
N GLU A 169 25.36 10.18 13.54
CA GLU A 169 25.55 9.14 12.54
C GLU A 169 24.53 9.27 11.42
N LEU A 170 23.25 9.45 11.75
CA LEU A 170 22.19 9.66 10.75
C LEU A 170 22.45 10.90 9.90
N ILE A 171 22.85 12.01 10.53
CA ILE A 171 23.22 13.25 9.82
C ILE A 171 24.42 13.00 8.90
N SER A 172 25.47 12.36 9.39
CA SER A 172 26.68 12.09 8.61
C SER A 172 26.38 11.21 7.39
N ALA A 173 25.53 10.19 7.57
CA ALA A 173 25.10 9.33 6.47
C ALA A 173 24.28 10.11 5.43
N PHE A 174 23.32 10.92 5.87
CA PHE A 174 22.54 11.78 4.97
C PHE A 174 23.44 12.73 4.16
N LEU A 175 24.42 13.38 4.81
CA LEU A 175 25.35 14.28 4.13
C LEU A 175 26.21 13.55 3.09
N SER A 176 26.69 12.35 3.40
CA SER A 176 27.50 11.57 2.45
C SER A 176 26.67 11.12 1.25
N LYS A 177 25.45 10.62 1.47
CA LYS A 177 24.62 10.06 0.39
C LYS A 177 23.99 11.12 -0.51
N THR A 178 23.83 12.35 -0.02
CA THR A 178 23.28 13.46 -0.81
C THR A 178 24.34 14.32 -1.49
N GLU A 179 25.65 14.09 -1.27
CA GLU A 179 26.74 14.96 -1.73
C GLU A 179 26.70 15.25 -3.25
N ASP A 180 26.37 14.25 -4.05
CA ASP A 180 26.32 14.37 -5.52
C ASP A 180 24.98 14.91 -6.04
N GLN A 181 23.97 15.10 -5.19
CA GLN A 181 22.65 15.55 -5.61
C GLN A 181 22.64 17.05 -5.93
N PRO A 182 21.80 17.51 -6.90
CA PRO A 182 21.68 18.93 -7.23
C PRO A 182 21.31 19.83 -6.05
N PHE A 183 20.60 19.29 -5.05
CA PHE A 183 20.32 19.96 -3.79
C PHE A 183 21.62 20.24 -3.01
N ALA A 184 22.48 19.25 -2.80
CA ALA A 184 23.71 19.43 -2.02
C ALA A 184 24.69 20.45 -2.62
N GLN A 185 24.64 20.65 -3.95
CA GLN A 185 25.46 21.67 -4.62
C GLN A 185 24.95 23.10 -4.40
N LYS A 186 23.68 23.28 -4.01
CA LYS A 186 23.04 24.59 -3.80
C LYS A 186 23.07 25.07 -2.36
N PHE A 187 23.25 24.17 -1.39
CA PHE A 187 23.15 24.47 0.04
C PHE A 187 24.47 24.22 0.76
N SER A 188 24.77 25.02 1.80
CA SER A 188 25.97 24.79 2.60
C SER A 188 25.85 23.51 3.43
N ILE A 189 26.99 22.96 3.89
CA ILE A 189 26.96 21.81 4.81
C ILE A 189 26.13 22.12 6.07
N SER A 190 26.21 23.35 6.59
CA SER A 190 25.42 23.77 7.75
C SER A 190 23.92 23.69 7.48
N ASP A 191 23.47 24.23 6.33
CA ASP A 191 22.06 24.18 5.95
C ASP A 191 21.57 22.73 5.80
N ARG A 192 22.41 21.87 5.24
CA ARG A 192 22.11 20.43 5.07
C ARG A 192 22.02 19.69 6.41
N ILE A 193 22.83 20.08 7.40
CA ILE A 193 22.73 19.57 8.78
C ILE A 193 21.40 20.00 9.41
N ASP A 194 21.00 21.25 9.22
CA ASP A 194 19.73 21.77 9.75
C ASP A 194 18.52 21.07 9.11
N VAL A 195 18.60 20.81 7.80
CA VAL A 195 17.62 19.99 7.06
C VAL A 195 17.53 18.58 7.61
N ALA A 196 18.67 17.89 7.78
CA ALA A 196 18.72 16.54 8.35
C ALA A 196 18.12 16.50 9.76
N ASN A 197 18.48 17.46 10.62
CA ASN A 197 17.92 17.56 11.97
C ASN A 197 16.41 17.77 11.95
N SER A 198 15.90 18.60 11.04
CA SER A 198 14.47 18.88 10.92
C SER A 198 13.69 17.62 10.51
N MET A 199 14.22 16.84 9.58
CA MET A 199 13.62 15.56 9.18
C MET A 199 13.69 14.52 10.30
N ILE A 200 14.85 14.38 10.97
CA ILE A 200 14.98 13.47 12.12
C ILE A 200 13.98 13.85 13.21
N ASN A 201 13.85 15.13 13.56
CA ASN A 201 12.86 15.60 14.54
C ASN A 201 11.42 15.29 14.12
N PHE A 202 11.11 15.43 12.83
CA PHE A 202 9.77 15.13 12.31
C PHE A 202 9.45 13.63 12.39
N LEU A 203 10.42 12.78 12.09
CA LEU A 203 10.27 11.31 12.16
C LEU A 203 10.32 10.77 13.58
N SER A 204 10.82 11.55 14.52
CA SER A 204 11.11 11.10 15.87
C SER A 204 10.01 11.44 16.85
N VAL A 205 9.77 10.55 17.78
CA VAL A 205 9.00 10.85 18.98
C VAL A 205 9.71 10.26 20.19
N ARG A 206 9.58 10.98 21.31
CA ARG A 206 10.04 10.51 22.59
C ARG A 206 8.90 9.77 23.26
N TYR A 207 9.06 8.45 23.37
CA TYR A 207 8.10 7.60 24.04
C TYR A 207 8.38 7.56 25.56
N ASP A 208 7.37 7.89 26.35
CA ASP A 208 7.35 8.05 27.80
C ASP A 208 6.10 7.38 28.39
N ARG A 209 6.22 6.98 29.65
CA ARG A 209 5.22 6.22 30.40
C ARG A 209 3.92 7.01 30.63
N ASP A 210 4.04 8.31 30.87
CA ASP A 210 2.92 9.14 31.32
C ASP A 210 2.13 9.76 30.14
N GLU A 211 2.56 9.52 28.91
CA GLU A 211 1.91 10.04 27.71
C GLU A 211 0.85 9.07 27.17
N LYS A 212 -0.18 9.64 26.55
CA LYS A 212 -1.19 8.86 25.82
C LYS A 212 -0.88 8.92 24.34
N TYR A 213 -0.61 7.76 23.76
CA TYR A 213 -0.35 7.63 22.35
C TYR A 213 -1.65 7.40 21.57
N SER A 214 -1.75 7.99 20.38
CA SER A 214 -2.84 7.67 19.47
C SER A 214 -2.62 6.30 18.84
N ARG A 215 -3.71 5.66 18.42
CA ARG A 215 -3.62 4.42 17.63
C ARG A 215 -2.70 4.60 16.44
N TYR A 216 -1.76 3.66 16.29
CA TYR A 216 -0.76 3.61 15.23
C TYR A 216 0.17 4.83 15.12
N GLN A 217 0.38 5.58 16.22
CA GLN A 217 1.26 6.75 16.20
C GLN A 217 2.67 6.47 15.67
N PHE A 218 3.21 5.27 15.90
CA PHE A 218 4.54 4.87 15.44
C PHE A 218 4.66 4.76 13.91
N LEU A 219 3.54 4.75 13.16
CA LEU A 219 3.55 4.86 11.71
C LEU A 219 3.92 6.28 11.26
N SER A 220 3.47 7.30 12.00
CA SER A 220 3.75 8.72 11.74
C SER A 220 5.15 9.10 12.23
N THR A 221 5.59 8.52 13.35
CA THR A 221 6.90 8.80 13.97
C THR A 221 7.67 7.50 14.23
N PRO A 222 8.30 6.91 13.20
CA PRO A 222 8.96 5.62 13.29
C PRO A 222 10.31 5.63 14.03
N LEU A 223 10.87 6.80 14.34
CA LEU A 223 12.12 6.96 15.11
C LEU A 223 11.82 7.18 16.59
N PHE A 224 12.50 6.42 17.45
CA PHE A 224 12.27 6.40 18.89
C PHE A 224 13.46 7.06 19.60
N GLU A 225 13.25 8.19 20.26
CA GLU A 225 14.28 8.84 21.06
C GLU A 225 14.37 8.21 22.45
N VAL A 226 15.59 7.84 22.86
CA VAL A 226 15.84 7.17 24.15
C VAL A 226 16.49 8.14 25.14
N GLU A 227 15.84 8.35 26.28
CA GLU A 227 16.35 9.22 27.36
C GLU A 227 17.61 8.67 28.05
N GLY A 228 18.49 9.58 28.51
CA GLY A 228 19.62 9.27 29.39
C GLY A 228 21.00 9.24 28.70
N LYS A 229 21.03 9.18 27.38
CA LYS A 229 22.23 9.42 26.55
C LYS A 229 21.82 10.39 25.46
N GLU A 230 22.47 11.56 25.40
CA GLU A 230 22.29 12.46 24.26
C GLU A 230 22.48 11.67 22.95
N ASP A 231 21.60 11.92 21.99
CA ASP A 231 21.64 11.43 20.60
C ASP A 231 21.26 9.97 20.29
N ARG A 232 20.75 9.14 21.22
CA ARG A 232 20.34 7.76 20.86
C ARG A 232 18.96 7.71 20.20
N ILE A 233 18.92 7.18 18.98
CA ILE A 233 17.71 6.96 18.17
C ILE A 233 17.59 5.48 17.86
N LEU A 234 16.40 4.91 18.04
CA LEU A 234 16.06 3.55 17.63
C LEU A 234 15.08 3.57 16.46
N VAL A 235 15.21 2.59 15.57
CA VAL A 235 14.28 2.39 14.45
C VAL A 235 13.68 0.98 14.55
N PRO A 236 12.65 0.76 15.38
CA PRO A 236 12.19 -0.59 15.74
C PRO A 236 11.61 -1.35 14.55
N PHE A 237 10.97 -0.66 13.62
CA PHE A 237 10.35 -1.28 12.45
C PHE A 237 10.80 -0.55 11.18
N PRO A 238 12.00 -0.88 10.66
CA PRO A 238 12.60 -0.17 9.54
C PRO A 238 11.73 -0.15 8.28
N SER A 239 10.93 -1.19 8.04
CA SER A 239 10.04 -1.25 6.87
C SER A 239 9.04 -0.09 6.82
N LEU A 240 8.65 0.46 7.98
CA LEU A 240 7.76 1.63 8.06
C LEU A 240 8.38 2.90 7.47
N LEU A 241 9.71 3.00 7.46
CA LEU A 241 10.40 4.10 6.80
C LEU A 241 10.16 4.10 5.30
N VAL A 242 9.78 2.97 4.71
CA VAL A 242 9.47 2.94 3.27
C VAL A 242 7.97 2.82 3.08
N SER A 243 7.29 1.89 3.75
CA SER A 243 5.88 1.59 3.46
C SER A 243 4.89 2.67 3.87
N THR A 244 5.26 3.57 4.80
CA THR A 244 4.37 4.63 5.29
C THR A 244 4.86 6.05 5.00
N THR A 245 5.83 6.22 4.09
CA THR A 245 6.35 7.55 3.69
C THR A 245 5.26 8.45 3.13
N GLN A 246 4.40 7.92 2.25
CA GLN A 246 3.28 8.69 1.70
C GLN A 246 2.35 9.23 2.79
N MET A 247 2.07 8.41 3.80
CA MET A 247 1.24 8.80 4.93
C MET A 247 1.83 10.01 5.66
N ARG A 248 3.14 10.00 5.93
CA ARG A 248 3.85 11.11 6.57
C ARG A 248 3.89 12.38 5.71
N ILE A 249 4.04 12.24 4.39
CA ILE A 249 3.93 13.37 3.44
C ILE A 249 2.51 13.99 3.51
N GLU A 250 1.46 13.17 3.51
CA GLU A 250 0.08 13.64 3.61
C GLU A 250 -0.24 14.24 5.00
N GLU A 251 0.41 13.78 6.07
CA GLU A 251 0.35 14.40 7.40
C GLU A 251 0.98 15.80 7.40
N LEU A 252 2.11 15.99 6.72
CA LEU A 252 2.71 17.33 6.55
C LEU A 252 1.73 18.29 5.87
N PHE A 253 0.99 17.84 4.85
CA PHE A 253 -0.02 18.68 4.20
C PHE A 253 -1.15 19.04 5.15
N GLN A 254 -1.54 18.13 6.04
CA GLN A 254 -2.59 18.40 7.03
C GLN A 254 -2.14 19.43 8.07
N GLN A 255 -0.87 19.39 8.47
CA GLN A 255 -0.28 20.33 9.42
C GLN A 255 -0.08 21.73 8.81
N HIS A 256 -0.02 21.84 7.47
CA HIS A 256 0.29 23.09 6.76
C HIS A 256 -0.74 23.42 5.67
N GLU A 257 -1.74 24.23 6.02
CA GLU A 257 -2.84 24.62 5.13
C GLU A 257 -2.38 25.27 3.80
N GLU A 258 -1.27 26.01 3.79
CA GLU A 258 -0.78 26.62 2.54
C GLU A 258 -0.28 25.56 1.55
N ILE A 259 0.48 24.56 2.03
CA ILE A 259 0.95 23.43 1.21
C ILE A 259 -0.27 22.66 0.71
N ARG A 260 -1.22 22.36 1.59
CA ARG A 260 -2.48 21.68 1.25
C ARG A 260 -3.23 22.38 0.13
N THR A 261 -3.28 23.71 0.16
CA THR A 261 -3.99 24.51 -0.85
C THR A 261 -3.30 24.48 -2.20
N VAL A 262 -1.96 24.43 -2.23
CA VAL A 262 -1.19 24.26 -3.48
C VAL A 262 -1.43 22.87 -4.04
N GLU A 263 -1.30 21.86 -3.19
CA GLU A 263 -1.54 20.46 -3.49
C GLU A 263 -2.95 20.24 -4.05
N ASP A 264 -4.00 20.76 -3.41
CA ASP A 264 -5.39 20.69 -3.89
C ASP A 264 -5.61 21.29 -5.28
N ARG A 265 -4.77 22.24 -5.71
CA ARG A 265 -4.90 22.90 -7.01
C ARG A 265 -4.18 22.17 -8.14
N ARG A 266 -3.15 21.38 -7.81
CA ARG A 266 -2.28 20.70 -8.79
C ARG A 266 -2.47 19.18 -8.82
N LYS A 267 -3.06 18.61 -7.77
CA LYS A 267 -3.20 17.18 -7.56
C LYS A 267 -4.00 16.46 -8.64
N GLY A 268 -5.13 17.04 -9.06
CA GLY A 268 -5.98 16.44 -10.09
C GLY A 268 -5.16 16.15 -11.33
N ASP A 269 -4.54 17.20 -11.86
CA ASP A 269 -3.70 17.15 -13.05
C ASP A 269 -2.59 16.10 -12.95
N ILE A 270 -1.87 15.99 -11.83
CA ILE A 270 -0.73 15.07 -11.71
C ILE A 270 -1.16 13.61 -11.54
N VAL A 271 -2.15 13.35 -10.69
CA VAL A 271 -2.63 11.97 -10.50
C VAL A 271 -3.26 11.47 -11.80
N GLU A 272 -4.02 12.33 -12.48
CA GLU A 272 -4.59 12.04 -13.80
C GLU A 272 -3.50 11.79 -14.84
N GLU A 273 -2.50 12.67 -14.94
CA GLU A 273 -1.36 12.53 -15.85
C GLU A 273 -0.63 11.20 -15.63
N LEU A 274 -0.22 10.89 -14.40
CA LEU A 274 0.49 9.66 -14.08
C LEU A 274 -0.34 8.40 -14.37
N THR A 275 -1.64 8.44 -14.09
CA THR A 275 -2.55 7.33 -14.37
C THR A 275 -2.65 7.09 -15.88
N LEU A 276 -2.82 8.16 -16.66
CA LEU A 276 -2.99 8.07 -18.10
C LEU A 276 -1.68 7.71 -18.81
N GLU A 277 -0.53 8.15 -18.29
CA GLU A 277 0.79 7.70 -18.73
C GLU A 277 0.97 6.21 -18.47
N ALA A 278 0.63 5.72 -17.27
CA ALA A 278 0.70 4.29 -16.97
C ALA A 278 -0.22 3.47 -17.90
N PHE A 279 -1.44 3.96 -18.20
CA PHE A 279 -2.31 3.28 -19.14
C PHE A 279 -1.80 3.28 -20.58
N ALA A 280 -1.00 4.28 -20.97
CA ALA A 280 -0.43 4.37 -22.31
C ALA A 280 0.65 3.30 -22.58
N GLU A 281 1.19 2.67 -21.54
CA GLU A 281 2.16 1.56 -21.67
C GLU A 281 1.50 0.23 -22.08
N PHE A 282 0.21 0.03 -21.79
CA PHE A 282 -0.50 -1.19 -22.20
C PHE A 282 -0.87 -1.17 -23.70
N ASP A 283 -0.79 -2.33 -24.36
CA ASP A 283 -1.15 -2.43 -25.79
C ASP A 283 -2.66 -2.24 -25.94
N SER A 284 -3.05 -1.05 -26.38
CA SER A 284 -4.43 -0.65 -26.58
C SER A 284 -4.61 -0.09 -27.99
N ARG A 285 -5.83 -0.21 -28.52
CA ARG A 285 -6.15 0.38 -29.82
C ARG A 285 -6.15 1.90 -29.75
N ASN A 286 -6.64 2.45 -28.64
CA ASN A 286 -6.64 3.88 -28.40
C ASN A 286 -6.84 4.20 -26.91
N LEU A 287 -6.20 5.27 -26.44
CA LEU A 287 -6.45 5.90 -25.15
C LEU A 287 -6.84 7.35 -25.40
N ILE A 288 -8.04 7.73 -24.98
CA ILE A 288 -8.54 9.10 -25.06
C ILE A 288 -8.51 9.70 -23.68
N GLN A 289 -7.86 10.84 -23.55
CA GLN A 289 -7.77 11.59 -22.30
C GLN A 289 -8.88 12.66 -22.26
N SER A 290 -9.46 12.88 -21.08
CA SER A 290 -10.46 13.94 -20.81
C SER A 290 -11.62 13.96 -21.81
N PHE A 291 -12.35 12.83 -21.93
CA PHE A 291 -13.45 12.71 -22.87
C PHE A 291 -14.69 13.46 -22.37
N LYS A 292 -15.12 14.47 -23.12
CA LYS A 292 -16.25 15.34 -22.79
C LYS A 292 -17.43 15.05 -23.69
N TYR A 293 -18.63 14.95 -23.10
CA TYR A 293 -19.87 14.68 -23.80
C TYR A 293 -21.04 15.44 -23.18
N ASN A 294 -22.20 15.46 -23.86
CA ASN A 294 -23.39 16.15 -23.38
C ASN A 294 -24.58 15.18 -23.35
N ASP A 295 -25.06 14.86 -22.15
CA ASP A 295 -26.26 14.03 -21.97
C ASP A 295 -26.90 14.18 -20.57
N PRO A 296 -28.02 14.90 -20.40
CA PRO A 296 -28.46 16.12 -21.10
C PRO A 296 -27.64 17.37 -20.72
N HIS A 297 -26.61 17.21 -19.88
CA HIS A 297 -25.71 18.27 -19.42
C HIS A 297 -24.26 17.93 -19.79
N PRO A 298 -23.35 18.93 -19.82
CA PRO A 298 -21.93 18.68 -19.99
C PRO A 298 -21.41 17.74 -18.91
N ARG A 299 -20.78 16.66 -19.35
CA ARG A 299 -20.13 15.64 -18.53
C ARG A 299 -18.74 15.37 -19.08
N GLU A 300 -17.91 14.80 -18.23
CA GLU A 300 -16.53 14.48 -18.52
C GLU A 300 -16.19 13.16 -17.82
N THR A 301 -15.39 12.35 -18.49
CA THR A 301 -14.66 11.22 -17.90
C THR A 301 -13.17 11.46 -18.12
N ASP A 302 -12.35 10.96 -17.20
CA ASP A 302 -10.92 11.21 -17.20
C ASP A 302 -10.21 10.47 -18.34
N GLY A 303 -10.69 9.27 -18.70
CA GLY A 303 -10.19 8.55 -19.86
C GLY A 303 -11.15 7.53 -20.47
N LEU A 304 -10.92 7.20 -21.74
CA LEU A 304 -11.51 6.05 -22.41
C LEU A 304 -10.40 5.19 -23.01
N LEU A 305 -10.38 3.92 -22.63
CA LEU A 305 -9.40 2.94 -23.07
C LEU A 305 -10.08 1.91 -23.97
N PHE A 306 -9.58 1.74 -25.18
CA PHE A 306 -10.16 0.84 -26.18
C PHE A 306 -9.21 -0.30 -26.51
N PHE A 307 -9.72 -1.52 -26.47
CA PHE A 307 -9.02 -2.73 -26.86
C PHE A 307 -9.72 -3.42 -28.04
N GLU A 308 -9.31 -4.65 -28.37
CA GLU A 308 -9.90 -5.39 -29.48
C GLU A 308 -11.35 -5.77 -29.17
N ASP A 309 -11.57 -6.36 -28.00
CA ASP A 309 -12.80 -7.01 -27.58
C ASP A 309 -13.58 -6.25 -26.49
N SER A 310 -12.99 -5.20 -25.96
CA SER A 310 -13.56 -4.41 -24.88
C SER A 310 -13.21 -2.93 -24.93
N PHE A 311 -13.97 -2.11 -24.21
CA PHE A 311 -13.63 -0.72 -23.95
C PHE A 311 -13.98 -0.33 -22.52
N TRP A 312 -13.17 0.55 -21.94
CA TRP A 312 -13.21 0.84 -20.51
C TRP A 312 -13.25 2.34 -20.27
N CYS A 313 -14.13 2.74 -19.36
CA CYS A 313 -14.18 4.09 -18.83
C CYS A 313 -13.19 4.19 -17.67
N ILE A 314 -12.31 5.19 -17.68
CA ILE A 314 -11.33 5.42 -16.61
C ILE A 314 -11.80 6.60 -15.77
N GLU A 315 -11.99 6.37 -14.47
CA GLU A 315 -12.40 7.39 -13.50
C GLU A 315 -11.37 7.46 -12.37
N ILE A 316 -10.76 8.63 -12.22
CA ILE A 316 -9.58 8.86 -11.39
C ILE A 316 -9.98 9.66 -10.15
N LYS A 317 -9.79 9.07 -8.97
CA LYS A 317 -10.00 9.76 -7.70
C LYS A 317 -8.66 10.20 -7.14
N SER A 318 -8.29 11.40 -7.58
CA SER A 318 -7.02 12.04 -7.26
C SER A 318 -6.86 12.36 -5.77
N HIS A 319 -7.91 12.41 -4.95
CA HIS A 319 -7.77 12.56 -3.51
C HIS A 319 -7.42 11.22 -2.83
N PRO A 320 -6.24 11.08 -2.19
CA PRO A 320 -5.82 9.88 -1.50
C PRO A 320 -6.72 9.70 -0.30
N ILE A 321 -7.15 8.47 -0.15
CA ILE A 321 -8.20 8.09 0.78
C ILE A 321 -7.74 8.29 2.23
N PHE A 322 -6.42 8.26 2.48
CA PHE A 322 -5.82 8.54 3.79
C PHE A 322 -5.74 10.02 4.17
N ARG A 323 -6.05 10.95 3.25
CA ARG A 323 -5.98 12.38 3.54
C ARG A 323 -6.89 12.71 4.74
N LYS A 324 -6.35 13.24 5.85
CA LYS A 324 -7.05 13.55 7.13
C LYS A 324 -7.35 12.36 8.04
N ILE A 325 -6.85 11.15 7.75
CA ILE A 325 -7.40 9.91 8.31
C ILE A 325 -6.36 8.80 8.62
N PRO A 326 -5.05 9.06 8.84
CA PRO A 326 -4.11 7.94 8.98
C PRO A 326 -4.48 7.00 10.15
N ASN A 327 -5.15 7.51 11.18
CA ASN A 327 -5.46 6.75 12.40
C ASN A 327 -6.95 6.47 12.64
N ASP A 328 -7.85 6.76 11.69
CA ASP A 328 -9.30 6.48 11.81
C ASP A 328 -9.82 5.62 10.66
N LEU A 329 -9.74 4.30 10.87
CA LEU A 329 -10.15 3.29 9.91
C LEU A 329 -11.58 3.49 9.37
N GLN A 330 -12.51 3.90 10.23
CA GLN A 330 -13.92 4.04 9.84
C GLN A 330 -14.12 5.23 8.90
N THR A 331 -13.42 6.32 9.18
CA THR A 331 -13.43 7.47 8.27
C THR A 331 -12.75 7.11 6.92
N ALA A 332 -11.70 6.29 6.91
CA ALA A 332 -11.04 5.84 5.68
C ALA A 332 -11.99 4.98 4.83
N LYS A 333 -12.63 3.97 5.46
CA LYS A 333 -13.65 3.12 4.83
C LYS A 333 -14.79 3.95 4.24
N THR A 334 -15.31 4.92 5.00
CA THR A 334 -16.41 5.78 4.55
C THR A 334 -16.02 6.55 3.30
N ARG A 335 -14.84 7.18 3.28
CA ARG A 335 -14.39 7.94 2.11
C ARG A 335 -14.07 7.05 0.92
N PHE A 336 -13.48 5.88 1.15
CA PHE A 336 -13.26 4.88 0.12
C PHE A 336 -14.59 4.53 -0.57
N LYS A 337 -15.63 4.22 0.22
CA LYS A 337 -16.97 3.92 -0.30
C LYS A 337 -17.56 5.08 -1.09
N GLU A 338 -17.55 6.29 -0.53
CA GLU A 338 -18.07 7.48 -1.20
C GLU A 338 -17.38 7.74 -2.55
N LYS A 339 -16.06 7.69 -2.59
CA LYS A 339 -15.27 7.97 -3.80
C LYS A 339 -15.43 6.88 -4.86
N THR A 340 -15.50 5.63 -4.43
CA THR A 340 -15.71 4.49 -5.33
C THR A 340 -17.12 4.56 -5.95
N LYS A 341 -18.17 4.80 -5.16
CA LYS A 341 -19.54 4.98 -5.67
C LYS A 341 -19.64 6.15 -6.66
N GLU A 342 -19.00 7.26 -6.35
CA GLU A 342 -18.94 8.44 -7.23
C GLU A 342 -18.30 8.08 -8.59
N ALA A 343 -17.15 7.40 -8.56
CA ALA A 343 -16.43 6.99 -9.76
C ALA A 343 -17.24 6.01 -10.62
N ILE A 344 -17.80 4.98 -10.00
CA ILE A 344 -18.61 3.96 -10.70
C ILE A 344 -19.81 4.61 -11.38
N ALA A 345 -20.53 5.48 -10.68
CA ALA A 345 -21.68 6.18 -11.26
C ALA A 345 -21.27 7.08 -12.44
N GLN A 346 -20.11 7.75 -12.39
CA GLN A 346 -19.60 8.53 -13.53
C GLN A 346 -19.22 7.63 -14.71
N GLY A 347 -18.56 6.51 -14.43
CA GLY A 347 -18.22 5.50 -15.42
C GLY A 347 -19.45 4.95 -16.15
N GLU A 348 -20.45 4.49 -15.40
CA GLU A 348 -21.72 3.99 -15.92
C GLU A 348 -22.45 5.02 -16.79
N ASN A 349 -22.50 6.28 -16.34
CA ASN A 349 -23.09 7.37 -17.11
C ASN A 349 -22.42 7.52 -18.49
N THR A 350 -21.09 7.43 -18.54
CA THR A 350 -20.32 7.51 -19.78
C THR A 350 -20.52 6.27 -20.66
N LEU A 351 -20.51 5.07 -20.07
CA LEU A 351 -20.76 3.83 -20.80
C LEU A 351 -22.17 3.82 -21.41
N ASN A 352 -23.19 4.26 -20.66
CA ASN A 352 -24.56 4.38 -21.15
C ASN A 352 -24.65 5.39 -22.31
N PHE A 353 -23.96 6.53 -22.22
CA PHE A 353 -23.87 7.48 -23.34
C PHE A 353 -23.27 6.82 -24.60
N LEU A 354 -22.13 6.14 -24.47
CA LEU A 354 -21.46 5.46 -25.59
C LEU A 354 -22.32 4.33 -26.18
N ARG A 355 -23.02 3.58 -25.34
CA ARG A 355 -23.87 2.46 -25.74
C ARG A 355 -25.17 2.89 -26.38
N GLU A 356 -25.82 3.93 -25.89
CA GLU A 356 -27.20 4.30 -26.26
C GLU A 356 -27.29 5.44 -27.30
N HIS A 357 -26.35 6.40 -27.27
CA HIS A 357 -26.53 7.68 -27.97
C HIS A 357 -25.67 7.85 -29.22
N ASP A 358 -24.49 7.22 -29.31
CA ASP A 358 -23.63 7.31 -30.51
C ASP A 358 -22.86 6.02 -30.79
N HIS A 359 -23.54 5.02 -31.36
CA HIS A 359 -22.93 3.71 -31.69
C HIS A 359 -21.78 3.80 -32.71
N ASN A 360 -21.67 4.90 -33.44
CA ASN A 360 -20.55 5.11 -34.36
C ASN A 360 -19.36 5.74 -33.67
N LEU A 361 -19.51 6.31 -32.48
CA LEU A 361 -18.44 6.99 -31.78
C LEU A 361 -17.32 6.03 -31.40
N PRO A 362 -17.54 4.88 -30.74
CA PRO A 362 -16.45 3.91 -30.51
C PRO A 362 -15.80 3.41 -31.82
N TYR A 363 -16.58 3.25 -32.89
CA TYR A 363 -16.04 2.94 -34.22
C TYR A 363 -15.10 4.03 -34.74
N ASN A 364 -15.50 5.30 -34.62
CA ASN A 364 -14.71 6.44 -35.07
C ASN A 364 -13.47 6.68 -34.19
N LEU A 365 -13.58 6.36 -32.90
CA LEU A 365 -12.52 6.55 -31.92
C LEU A 365 -11.46 5.46 -31.98
N ALA A 366 -11.83 4.19 -32.21
CA ALA A 366 -10.90 3.05 -32.10
C ALA A 366 -11.04 2.00 -33.22
N GLY A 367 -11.83 2.27 -34.26
CA GLY A 367 -12.07 1.32 -35.36
C GLY A 367 -12.91 0.10 -34.97
N MET A 368 -13.64 0.17 -33.86
CA MET A 368 -14.47 -0.92 -33.35
C MET A 368 -15.72 -1.12 -34.20
N LYS A 369 -15.77 -2.18 -35.03
CA LYS A 369 -16.87 -2.41 -35.99
C LYS A 369 -18.24 -2.70 -35.36
N SER A 370 -18.28 -3.15 -34.10
CA SER A 370 -19.51 -3.53 -33.39
C SER A 370 -19.42 -3.25 -31.88
N PRO A 371 -19.42 -1.98 -31.43
CA PRO A 371 -19.21 -1.66 -30.02
C PRO A 371 -20.34 -2.10 -29.09
N ARG A 372 -21.53 -2.41 -29.62
CA ARG A 372 -22.62 -2.99 -28.83
C ARG A 372 -22.40 -4.46 -28.44
N ASP A 373 -21.55 -5.15 -29.20
CA ASP A 373 -21.23 -6.57 -28.98
C ASP A 373 -19.90 -6.72 -28.21
N LYS A 374 -19.31 -5.61 -27.78
CA LYS A 374 -18.03 -5.57 -27.04
C LYS A 374 -18.30 -5.48 -25.56
N GLU A 375 -17.44 -6.14 -24.79
CA GLU A 375 -17.47 -6.03 -23.34
C GLU A 375 -17.11 -4.60 -22.94
N SER A 376 -17.66 -4.11 -21.83
CA SER A 376 -17.24 -2.81 -21.33
C SER A 376 -17.37 -2.71 -19.83
N GLY A 377 -16.53 -1.88 -19.24
CA GLY A 377 -16.52 -1.68 -17.80
C GLY A 377 -15.94 -0.35 -17.39
N THR A 378 -15.86 -0.16 -16.08
CA THR A 378 -15.27 1.02 -15.46
C THR A 378 -14.00 0.59 -14.72
N ILE A 379 -12.89 1.28 -14.97
CA ILE A 379 -11.68 1.19 -14.17
C ILE A 379 -11.64 2.41 -13.26
N VAL A 380 -11.73 2.17 -11.96
CA VAL A 380 -11.62 3.21 -10.94
C VAL A 380 -10.18 3.21 -10.42
N VAL A 381 -9.49 4.33 -10.58
CA VAL A 381 -8.11 4.50 -10.09
C VAL A 381 -8.11 5.39 -8.86
N LEU A 382 -7.53 4.90 -7.77
CA LEU A 382 -7.44 5.62 -6.49
C LEU A 382 -5.99 6.05 -6.23
N ASP A 383 -5.77 7.31 -5.82
CA ASP A 383 -4.45 7.79 -5.41
C ASP A 383 -3.98 7.10 -4.11
N GLY A 384 -2.72 6.67 -4.12
CA GLY A 384 -2.01 6.11 -2.98
C GLY A 384 -1.86 4.60 -2.98
N LEU A 385 -1.64 4.07 -1.77
CA LEU A 385 -1.23 2.70 -1.51
C LEU A 385 -2.23 2.05 -0.56
N LEU A 386 -3.35 1.61 -1.10
CA LEU A 386 -4.39 0.93 -0.34
C LEU A 386 -4.42 -0.56 -0.69
N PRO A 387 -4.59 -1.46 0.29
CA PRO A 387 -4.92 -2.84 -0.02
C PRO A 387 -6.26 -2.89 -0.76
N THR A 388 -6.51 -3.97 -1.52
CA THR A 388 -7.79 -4.20 -2.19
C THR A 388 -8.89 -4.34 -1.13
N LEU A 389 -9.65 -3.26 -0.90
CA LEU A 389 -10.82 -3.28 -0.01
C LEU A 389 -12.08 -3.76 -0.73
N PHE A 390 -12.09 -3.73 -2.06
CA PHE A 390 -13.19 -4.20 -2.89
C PHE A 390 -12.68 -5.29 -3.83
N SER A 391 -12.91 -6.53 -3.44
CA SER A 391 -12.45 -7.74 -4.14
C SER A 391 -13.42 -8.19 -5.25
N GLN A 392 -14.65 -7.68 -5.25
CA GLN A 392 -15.79 -8.24 -6.01
C GLN A 392 -16.18 -9.66 -5.55
N ASN A 393 -15.78 -10.02 -4.33
CA ASN A 393 -16.30 -11.18 -3.62
C ASN A 393 -17.21 -10.67 -2.49
N LYS A 394 -18.53 -10.89 -2.61
CA LYS A 394 -19.53 -10.41 -1.63
C LYS A 394 -19.23 -10.81 -0.20
N ARG A 395 -18.67 -12.00 0.01
CA ARG A 395 -18.33 -12.52 1.34
C ARG A 395 -17.16 -11.73 1.93
N MET A 396 -16.07 -11.57 1.17
CA MET A 396 -14.91 -10.81 1.62
C MET A 396 -15.23 -9.32 1.80
N ASP A 397 -15.97 -8.74 0.87
CA ASP A 397 -16.32 -7.33 0.94
C ASP A 397 -17.29 -7.03 2.09
N ARG A 398 -18.05 -8.01 2.57
CA ARG A 398 -18.80 -7.88 3.84
C ARG A 398 -17.89 -7.80 5.04
N ILE A 399 -16.85 -8.62 5.07
CA ILE A 399 -15.84 -8.61 6.13
C ILE A 399 -15.11 -7.26 6.15
N PHE A 400 -14.81 -6.69 4.98
CA PHE A 400 -14.18 -5.37 4.88
C PHE A 400 -15.12 -4.19 5.14
N ASP A 401 -16.42 -4.42 5.37
CA ASP A 401 -17.46 -3.39 5.51
C ASP A 401 -17.66 -2.54 4.23
N MET A 402 -17.60 -3.23 3.09
CA MET A 402 -17.78 -2.69 1.74
C MET A 402 -19.09 -3.14 1.07
N SER A 403 -19.96 -3.87 1.77
CA SER A 403 -21.22 -4.40 1.20
C SER A 403 -22.11 -3.32 0.56
N GLU A 404 -22.03 -2.07 1.04
CA GLU A 404 -22.80 -0.96 0.48
C GLU A 404 -22.40 -0.60 -0.96
N LEU A 405 -21.23 -1.01 -1.44
CA LEU A 405 -20.79 -0.76 -2.83
C LEU A 405 -21.65 -1.52 -3.84
N TYR A 406 -22.14 -2.70 -3.48
CA TYR A 406 -23.03 -3.51 -4.33
C TYR A 406 -24.40 -2.87 -4.57
N GLU A 407 -24.77 -1.81 -3.84
CA GLU A 407 -25.97 -1.02 -4.12
C GLU A 407 -25.78 -0.08 -5.34
N SER A 408 -24.53 0.13 -5.77
CA SER A 408 -24.14 1.12 -6.77
C SER A 408 -23.48 0.51 -8.01
N VAL A 409 -23.48 -0.82 -8.11
CA VAL A 409 -22.95 -1.60 -9.23
C VAL A 409 -24.06 -2.59 -9.59
N ALA A 410 -24.31 -2.93 -10.85
CA ALA A 410 -25.15 -4.09 -11.19
C ALA A 410 -24.32 -5.38 -11.21
N GLU A 411 -24.94 -6.56 -11.12
CA GLU A 411 -24.19 -7.83 -11.04
C GLU A 411 -23.43 -8.13 -12.33
N GLU A 412 -23.98 -7.66 -13.45
CA GLU A 412 -23.42 -7.71 -14.79
C GLU A 412 -22.37 -6.62 -15.09
N ASP A 413 -22.22 -5.62 -14.22
CA ASP A 413 -21.30 -4.51 -14.47
C ASP A 413 -19.86 -4.88 -14.12
N ARG A 414 -18.97 -4.67 -15.10
CA ARG A 414 -17.53 -4.89 -14.94
C ARG A 414 -16.90 -3.67 -14.30
N VAL A 415 -16.42 -3.81 -13.07
CA VAL A 415 -15.70 -2.75 -12.34
C VAL A 415 -14.36 -3.27 -11.87
N LEU A 416 -13.28 -2.66 -12.34
CA LEU A 416 -11.95 -2.84 -11.75
C LEU A 416 -11.68 -1.67 -10.80
N LEU A 417 -11.24 -1.97 -9.59
CA LEU A 417 -10.70 -0.97 -8.67
C LEU A 417 -9.19 -1.21 -8.52
N ILE A 418 -8.38 -0.21 -8.84
CA ILE A 418 -6.92 -0.32 -8.76
C ILE A 418 -6.32 0.93 -8.10
N THR A 419 -5.22 0.76 -7.38
CA THR A 419 -4.46 1.90 -6.86
C THR A 419 -3.49 2.43 -7.91
N LEU A 420 -3.16 3.72 -7.87
CA LEU A 420 -2.17 4.28 -8.78
C LEU A 420 -0.81 3.57 -8.64
N PHE A 421 -0.42 3.17 -7.43
CA PHE A 421 0.82 2.43 -7.25
C PHE A 421 0.77 1.04 -7.89
N ASP A 422 -0.31 0.27 -7.71
CA ASP A 422 -0.43 -1.03 -8.37
C ASP A 422 -0.43 -0.86 -9.89
N LEU A 423 -1.16 0.11 -10.44
CA LEU A 423 -1.16 0.40 -11.87
C LEU A 423 0.25 0.74 -12.39
N PHE A 424 1.00 1.55 -11.64
CA PHE A 424 2.39 1.90 -11.96
C PHE A 424 3.29 0.65 -12.00
N GLU A 425 3.15 -0.24 -11.03
CA GLU A 425 3.90 -1.51 -11.00
C GLU A 425 3.54 -2.44 -12.15
N LEU A 426 2.25 -2.51 -12.52
CA LEU A 426 1.79 -3.30 -13.66
C LEU A 426 2.32 -2.75 -14.98
N ALA A 427 2.28 -1.42 -15.16
CA ALA A 427 2.80 -0.76 -16.37
C ALA A 427 4.32 -0.98 -16.55
N ASN A 428 5.06 -1.22 -15.47
CA ASN A 428 6.49 -1.54 -15.53
C ASN A 428 6.78 -3.01 -15.89
N GLN A 429 5.78 -3.89 -16.02
CA GLN A 429 5.95 -5.30 -16.40
C GLN A 429 6.06 -5.46 -17.93
N THR A 430 7.27 -5.48 -18.49
CA THR A 430 7.46 -5.43 -19.95
C THR A 430 6.92 -6.60 -20.78
N GLU A 431 6.66 -7.77 -20.18
CA GLU A 431 6.37 -9.01 -20.93
C GLU A 431 4.87 -9.27 -21.19
N GLU A 432 3.96 -8.60 -20.47
CA GLU A 432 2.52 -8.94 -20.44
C GLU A 432 1.61 -7.75 -20.75
N LEU A 433 2.19 -6.60 -21.12
CA LEU A 433 1.44 -5.37 -21.41
C LEU A 433 0.46 -5.53 -22.57
N ASP A 434 0.72 -6.47 -23.49
CA ASP A 434 -0.14 -6.80 -24.63
C ASP A 434 -1.38 -7.62 -24.26
N ARG A 435 -1.43 -8.12 -23.03
CA ARG A 435 -2.50 -9.01 -22.52
C ARG A 435 -3.31 -8.39 -21.39
N PHE A 436 -3.20 -7.07 -21.21
CA PHE A 436 -3.98 -6.35 -20.21
C PHE A 436 -5.49 -6.52 -20.43
N GLU A 437 -5.96 -6.58 -21.69
CA GLU A 437 -7.37 -6.87 -22.01
C GLU A 437 -7.84 -8.23 -21.45
N ASP A 438 -7.05 -9.29 -21.64
CA ASP A 438 -7.37 -10.64 -21.15
C ASP A 438 -7.53 -10.62 -19.62
N TYR A 439 -6.60 -9.94 -18.93
CA TYR A 439 -6.63 -9.78 -17.48
C TYR A 439 -7.90 -9.05 -17.01
N LEU A 440 -8.24 -7.92 -17.62
CA LEU A 440 -9.43 -7.14 -17.25
C LEU A 440 -10.72 -7.95 -17.40
N LEU A 441 -10.84 -8.68 -18.51
CA LEU A 441 -12.00 -9.52 -18.79
C LEU A 441 -12.13 -10.64 -17.78
N TRP A 442 -11.03 -11.31 -17.42
CA TRP A 442 -11.01 -12.34 -16.38
C TRP A 442 -11.36 -11.78 -14.99
N ARG A 443 -10.64 -10.74 -14.56
CA ARG A 443 -10.72 -10.14 -13.21
C ARG A 443 -12.13 -9.67 -12.85
N THR A 444 -12.93 -9.34 -13.85
CA THR A 444 -14.30 -8.82 -13.72
C THR A 444 -15.38 -9.80 -14.19
N ASN A 445 -15.03 -11.03 -14.60
CA ASN A 445 -15.97 -11.95 -15.24
C ASN A 445 -16.97 -12.60 -14.27
N TYR A 446 -16.64 -12.64 -12.99
CA TYR A 446 -17.38 -13.39 -11.96
C TYR A 446 -18.44 -12.54 -11.26
N GLY A 447 -18.72 -11.31 -11.73
CA GLY A 447 -19.68 -10.40 -11.11
C GLY A 447 -19.33 -10.14 -9.65
N TYR A 448 -20.10 -10.74 -8.74
CA TYR A 448 -19.96 -10.61 -7.30
C TYR A 448 -19.44 -11.85 -6.57
N ASP A 449 -19.09 -12.86 -7.36
CA ASP A 449 -18.71 -14.20 -6.92
C ASP A 449 -17.25 -14.49 -7.33
N MET A 450 -16.39 -13.46 -7.41
CA MET A 450 -14.96 -13.64 -7.66
C MET A 450 -14.39 -14.61 -6.61
N PRO A 451 -13.97 -15.82 -6.98
CA PRO A 451 -13.64 -16.86 -5.99
C PRO A 451 -12.22 -16.70 -5.45
N VAL A 452 -11.38 -15.89 -6.12
CA VAL A 452 -10.02 -15.59 -5.68
C VAL A 452 -10.01 -14.33 -4.84
N PHE A 453 -9.33 -14.37 -3.71
CA PHE A 453 -8.97 -13.20 -2.92
C PHE A 453 -7.46 -13.01 -2.87
N SER A 454 -7.03 -11.83 -3.31
CA SER A 454 -5.64 -11.36 -3.27
C SER A 454 -5.56 -9.99 -2.58
N PHE A 455 -4.39 -9.63 -2.04
CA PHE A 455 -4.24 -8.42 -1.23
C PHE A 455 -4.22 -7.11 -2.00
N ASN A 456 -3.78 -7.15 -3.25
CA ASN A 456 -3.69 -6.01 -4.15
C ASN A 456 -3.85 -6.49 -5.59
N GLU A 457 -3.98 -5.57 -6.54
CA GLU A 457 -4.17 -5.92 -7.95
C GLU A 457 -2.90 -6.53 -8.58
N ARG A 458 -1.71 -6.29 -8.03
CA ARG A 458 -0.47 -6.96 -8.49
C ARG A 458 -0.52 -8.47 -8.21
N ASP A 459 -1.06 -8.87 -7.06
CA ASP A 459 -1.26 -10.28 -6.74
C ASP A 459 -2.30 -10.94 -7.66
N TYR A 460 -3.40 -10.25 -8.01
CA TYR A 460 -4.34 -10.76 -9.01
C TYR A 460 -3.69 -10.89 -10.40
N TRP A 461 -2.88 -9.91 -10.79
CA TRP A 461 -2.12 -9.95 -12.04
C TRP A 461 -1.22 -11.18 -12.11
N ALA A 462 -0.43 -11.43 -11.07
CA ALA A 462 0.42 -12.62 -10.99
C ALA A 462 -0.40 -13.91 -10.95
N MET A 463 -1.53 -13.96 -10.23
CA MET A 463 -2.41 -15.14 -10.25
C MET A 463 -2.85 -15.47 -11.69
N PHE A 464 -3.20 -14.44 -12.46
CA PHE A 464 -3.65 -14.61 -13.83
C PHE A 464 -2.53 -15.16 -14.74
N PHE A 465 -1.39 -14.48 -14.78
CA PHE A 465 -0.32 -14.80 -15.73
C PHE A 465 0.56 -15.98 -15.31
N ASP A 466 0.89 -16.07 -14.02
CA ASP A 466 1.82 -17.10 -13.54
C ASP A 466 1.12 -18.46 -13.38
N ASN A 467 -0.21 -18.46 -13.13
CA ASN A 467 -0.96 -19.67 -12.77
C ASN A 467 -2.17 -19.93 -13.69
N TYR A 468 -3.16 -19.03 -13.68
CA TYR A 468 -4.48 -19.27 -14.31
C TYR A 468 -4.40 -19.52 -15.83
N ASP A 469 -3.61 -18.72 -16.54
CA ASP A 469 -3.53 -18.79 -18.01
C ASP A 469 -2.90 -20.10 -18.50
N SER A 470 -2.00 -20.67 -17.71
CA SER A 470 -1.21 -21.85 -18.09
C SER A 470 -1.77 -23.17 -17.56
N ASP A 471 -2.61 -23.16 -16.51
CA ASP A 471 -3.14 -24.36 -15.85
C ASP A 471 -4.65 -24.57 -16.10
N ALA A 472 -5.02 -25.67 -16.76
CA ALA A 472 -6.42 -26.03 -17.00
C ALA A 472 -7.17 -26.51 -15.74
N HIS A 473 -6.48 -27.19 -14.82
CA HIS A 473 -7.08 -27.68 -13.58
C HIS A 473 -7.39 -26.54 -12.63
N LEU A 474 -6.51 -25.53 -12.57
CA LEU A 474 -6.75 -24.32 -11.79
C LEU A 474 -7.98 -23.55 -12.28
N ARG A 475 -8.14 -23.44 -13.61
CA ARG A 475 -9.33 -22.82 -14.22
C ARG A 475 -10.62 -23.52 -13.80
N GLU A 476 -10.66 -24.84 -13.94
CA GLU A 476 -11.81 -25.65 -13.51
C GLU A 476 -12.10 -25.47 -12.02
N ALA A 477 -11.07 -25.46 -11.18
CA ALA A 477 -11.24 -25.31 -9.73
C ALA A 477 -11.71 -23.91 -9.31
N ILE A 478 -11.30 -22.86 -10.02
CA ILE A 478 -11.80 -21.49 -9.80
C ILE A 478 -13.27 -21.39 -10.18
N ASP A 479 -13.67 -21.97 -11.32
CA ASP A 479 -15.06 -21.98 -11.74
C ASP A 479 -15.92 -22.79 -10.75
N GLU A 480 -15.46 -23.96 -10.30
CA GLU A 480 -16.11 -24.74 -9.25
C GLU A 480 -16.19 -23.98 -7.92
N ALA A 481 -15.15 -23.20 -7.57
CA ALA A 481 -15.14 -22.41 -6.36
C ALA A 481 -16.19 -21.28 -6.41
N ALA A 482 -16.33 -20.61 -7.56
CA ALA A 482 -17.37 -19.60 -7.77
C ALA A 482 -18.78 -20.21 -7.66
N GLU A 483 -19.02 -21.36 -8.30
CA GLU A 483 -20.33 -22.06 -8.22
C GLU A 483 -20.69 -22.49 -6.78
N ASN A 484 -19.69 -22.81 -5.96
CA ASN A 484 -19.86 -23.30 -4.60
C ASN A 484 -19.70 -22.22 -3.51
N ASP A 485 -19.58 -20.92 -3.86
CA ASP A 485 -19.29 -19.81 -2.92
C ASP A 485 -18.07 -20.11 -2.02
N SER A 486 -17.03 -20.71 -2.63
CA SER A 486 -15.76 -21.06 -2.00
C SER A 486 -14.70 -20.01 -2.31
N LEU A 487 -13.75 -19.84 -1.38
CA LEU A 487 -12.72 -18.81 -1.45
C LEU A 487 -11.34 -19.44 -1.60
N ILE A 488 -10.62 -19.02 -2.64
CA ILE A 488 -9.21 -19.31 -2.88
C ILE A 488 -8.42 -18.07 -2.48
N THR A 489 -7.53 -18.18 -1.50
CA THR A 489 -6.65 -17.05 -1.12
C THR A 489 -5.33 -17.18 -1.85
N TYR A 490 -4.90 -16.13 -2.54
CA TYR A 490 -3.64 -16.10 -3.29
C TYR A 490 -2.73 -14.96 -2.84
N ILE A 491 -1.43 -15.26 -2.81
CA ILE A 491 -0.35 -14.30 -2.56
C ILE A 491 0.74 -14.62 -3.57
N SER A 492 1.13 -13.63 -4.36
CA SER A 492 2.12 -13.83 -5.41
C SER A 492 3.53 -13.99 -4.85
N SER A 493 4.31 -14.92 -5.42
CA SER A 493 5.77 -14.96 -5.26
C SER A 493 6.52 -13.93 -6.11
N ARG A 494 5.85 -13.37 -7.13
CA ARG A 494 6.41 -12.41 -8.11
C ARG A 494 6.49 -10.99 -7.53
N PHE A 495 5.47 -10.60 -6.78
CA PHE A 495 5.41 -9.29 -6.12
C PHE A 495 5.68 -9.35 -4.62
N ASN A 496 5.67 -10.55 -4.02
CA ASN A 496 6.12 -10.79 -2.65
C ASN A 496 7.13 -11.93 -2.65
N ASP A 497 8.30 -11.72 -2.06
CA ASP A 497 9.39 -12.71 -2.07
C ASP A 497 9.06 -13.90 -1.13
N LYS A 498 8.26 -14.86 -1.62
CA LYS A 498 7.84 -16.09 -0.89
C LYS A 498 8.01 -17.39 -1.69
N PRO A 499 9.16 -17.62 -2.36
CA PRO A 499 9.36 -18.80 -3.20
C PRO A 499 9.42 -20.13 -2.40
N HIS A 500 9.40 -20.07 -1.07
CA HIS A 500 9.50 -21.22 -0.17
C HIS A 500 8.16 -21.87 0.17
N LEU A 501 7.03 -21.17 -0.04
CA LEU A 501 5.71 -21.77 0.14
C LEU A 501 5.43 -22.64 -1.09
N PRO A 502 5.20 -23.96 -0.94
CA PRO A 502 4.82 -24.80 -2.06
C PRO A 502 3.48 -24.31 -2.63
N ASP A 503 3.41 -24.16 -3.95
CA ASP A 503 2.16 -24.12 -4.72
C ASP A 503 1.49 -25.50 -4.66
N GLU A 504 1.01 -25.89 -3.48
CA GLU A 504 0.21 -27.09 -3.32
C GLU A 504 -1.13 -26.75 -2.64
N GLY A 505 -2.07 -26.31 -3.49
CA GLY A 505 -3.50 -26.59 -3.32
C GLY A 505 -4.39 -25.38 -3.05
N LEU A 506 -5.03 -24.92 -4.13
CA LEU A 506 -6.43 -24.47 -4.26
C LEU A 506 -7.21 -24.31 -2.95
#